data_AF-A0A4Q5NZI1-F1
#
_entry.id   AF-A0A4Q5NZI1-F1
#
_cell.length_a   1.000
_cell.length_b   1.000
_cell.length_c   1.000
_cell.angle_alpha   90.00
_cell.angle_beta   90.00
_cell.angle_gamma   90.00
#
_symmetry.space_group_name_H-M   'P 1'
#
loop_
_entity.id
_entity.type
_entity.pdbx_description
1 polymer ?
#
loop_
_entity_poly.entity_id
_entity_poly.type
_entity_poly.pdbx_seq_one_letter_code
_entity_poly.pdbx_strand_id
1 'polypeptide(L)'
;MLRLLLTHLGHHFLKHSGATRVLDWKLGLRLLRDRRVPAAAKVLSLVLGLSSLFVLEVLELPIQTALALLVPVLGLAADFAVDGIELLAVPFFVATLLLPFIAPRELVERVRREGEPQTVPIPNNVPHSNGFVTGNVYDPAGSNIR
;
A
#
# COMPACT_ATOMS: atom_id res chain seq x y z
N MET A 1 12.81 -23.55 -6.07
CA MET A 1 13.84 -23.06 -5.12
C MET A 1 13.70 -21.55 -4.87
N LEU A 2 13.63 -20.70 -5.91
CA LEU A 2 13.38 -19.24 -5.77
C LEU A 2 12.06 -18.89 -5.04
N ARG A 3 10.95 -19.59 -5.35
CA ARG A 3 9.66 -19.43 -4.65
C ARG A 3 9.70 -19.81 -3.15
N LEU A 4 10.59 -20.72 -2.76
CA LEU A 4 10.78 -21.11 -1.36
C LEU A 4 11.60 -20.06 -0.61
N LEU A 5 12.58 -19.43 -1.27
CA LEU A 5 13.33 -18.31 -0.69
C LEU A 5 12.46 -17.04 -0.56
N LEU A 6 11.65 -16.72 -1.59
CA LEU A 6 10.71 -15.60 -1.54
C LEU A 6 9.66 -15.77 -0.43
N THR A 7 9.15 -16.99 -0.23
CA THR A 7 8.20 -17.25 0.86
C THR A 7 8.87 -17.29 2.23
N HIS A 8 10.13 -17.71 2.34
CA HIS A 8 10.85 -17.69 3.61
C HIS A 8 11.22 -16.27 4.07
N LEU A 9 11.71 -15.41 3.17
CA LEU A 9 11.97 -14.01 3.50
C LEU A 9 10.67 -13.24 3.77
N GLY A 10 9.61 -13.51 2.99
CA GLY A 10 8.29 -12.92 3.22
C GLY A 10 7.72 -13.28 4.59
N HIS A 11 7.82 -14.54 5.02
CA HIS A 11 7.29 -14.96 6.32
C HIS A 11 8.06 -14.38 7.51
N HIS A 12 9.37 -14.17 7.40
CA HIS A 12 10.15 -13.64 8.51
C HIS A 12 9.90 -12.14 8.75
N PHE A 13 9.64 -11.38 7.68
CA PHE A 13 9.19 -9.98 7.78
C PHE A 13 7.74 -9.86 8.26
N LEU A 14 6.84 -10.76 7.84
CA LEU A 14 5.43 -10.73 8.26
C LEU A 14 5.26 -11.09 9.75
N LYS A 15 6.11 -11.96 10.31
CA LYS A 15 5.97 -12.45 11.70
C LYS A 15 6.39 -11.44 12.79
N HIS A 16 7.03 -10.32 12.43
CA HIS A 16 7.39 -9.25 13.37
C HIS A 16 6.36 -8.10 13.40
N SER A 17 5.16 -8.32 12.87
CA SER A 17 4.08 -7.33 12.79
C SER A 17 3.38 -7.07 14.13
N GLY A 18 4.15 -6.78 15.19
CA GLY A 18 3.76 -5.79 16.19
C GLY A 18 4.03 -4.34 15.72
N ALA A 19 4.56 -4.17 14.50
CA ALA A 19 4.94 -2.90 13.88
C ALA A 19 3.80 -2.19 13.11
N THR A 20 2.57 -2.25 13.60
CA THR A 20 1.34 -1.73 12.95
C THR A 20 1.32 -0.22 12.68
N ARG A 21 2.37 0.54 13.04
CA ARG A 21 2.46 1.99 12.80
C ARG A 21 3.46 2.43 11.73
N VAL A 22 4.47 1.63 11.41
CA VAL A 22 5.64 2.08 10.62
C VAL A 22 5.52 1.73 9.14
N LEU A 23 4.89 0.60 8.79
CA LEU A 23 4.68 0.18 7.40
C LEU A 23 3.18 0.09 7.04
N ASP A 24 2.50 1.24 7.08
CA ASP A 24 1.10 1.31 6.65
C ASP A 24 1.02 1.57 5.13
N TRP A 25 1.07 0.50 4.34
CA TRP A 25 0.93 0.57 2.88
C TRP A 25 -0.42 1.16 2.43
N LYS A 26 -1.49 0.98 3.24
CA LYS A 26 -2.81 1.54 2.94
C LYS A 26 -2.78 3.06 3.08
N LEU A 27 -2.12 3.58 4.11
CA LEU A 27 -1.88 5.02 4.26
C LEU A 27 -1.06 5.56 3.08
N GLY A 28 0.01 4.86 2.70
CA GLY A 28 0.82 5.16 1.53
C GLY A 28 0.00 5.31 0.24
N LEU A 29 -0.88 4.34 -0.04
CA LEU A 29 -1.78 4.40 -1.19
C LEU A 29 -2.77 5.55 -1.13
N ARG A 30 -3.31 5.86 0.06
CA ARG A 30 -4.21 7.00 0.24
C ARG A 30 -3.50 8.32 -0.03
N LEU A 31 -2.27 8.48 0.46
CA LEU A 31 -1.44 9.65 0.18
C LEU A 31 -1.09 9.77 -1.31
N LEU A 32 -0.84 8.65 -1.98
CA LEU A 32 -0.54 8.66 -3.41
C LEU A 32 -1.75 9.13 -4.23
N ARG A 33 -2.96 8.73 -3.82
CA ARG A 33 -4.22 9.14 -4.44
C ARG A 33 -4.68 10.56 -4.05
N ASP A 34 -4.26 11.07 -2.89
CA ASP A 34 -4.67 12.40 -2.42
C ASP A 34 -4.04 13.52 -3.27
N ARG A 35 -4.87 14.39 -3.84
CA ARG A 35 -4.47 15.55 -4.66
C ARG A 35 -3.76 16.63 -3.85
N ARG A 36 -3.94 16.66 -2.53
CA ARG A 36 -3.32 17.64 -1.61
C ARG A 36 -1.82 17.37 -1.39
N VAL A 37 -1.38 16.13 -1.61
CA VAL A 37 0.04 15.76 -1.44
C VAL A 37 0.86 16.37 -2.58
N PRO A 38 1.96 17.10 -2.27
CA PRO A 38 2.79 17.75 -3.29
C PRO A 38 3.30 16.76 -4.34
N ALA A 39 3.23 17.16 -5.62
CA ALA A 39 3.72 16.34 -6.73
C ALA A 39 5.20 15.97 -6.56
N ALA A 40 6.02 16.89 -6.04
CA ALA A 40 7.44 16.65 -5.77
C ALA A 40 7.68 15.46 -4.83
N ALA A 41 6.87 15.31 -3.77
CA ALA A 41 6.99 14.19 -2.84
C ALA A 41 6.65 12.85 -3.51
N LYS A 42 5.62 12.83 -4.37
CA LYS A 42 5.21 11.63 -5.13
C LYS A 42 6.25 11.22 -6.16
N VAL A 43 6.78 12.20 -6.89
CA VAL A 43 7.85 11.97 -7.88
C VAL A 43 9.10 11.47 -7.18
N LEU A 44 9.52 12.10 -6.08
CA LEU A 44 10.68 11.66 -5.31
C LEU A 44 10.52 10.21 -4.80
N SER A 45 9.35 9.88 -4.24
CA SER A 45 9.08 8.51 -3.79
C SER A 45 9.12 7.49 -4.93
N LEU A 46 8.64 7.87 -6.13
CA LEU A 46 8.66 7.01 -7.31
C LEU A 46 10.08 6.84 -7.86
N VAL A 47 10.88 7.91 -7.89
CA VAL A 47 12.29 7.86 -8.29
C VAL A 47 13.10 6.97 -7.35
N LEU A 48 12.86 7.04 -6.04
CA LEU A 48 13.47 6.11 -5.08
C LEU A 48 13.02 4.68 -5.29
N GLY A 49 11.74 4.47 -5.65
CA GLY A 49 11.22 3.17 -6.05
C GLY A 49 11.89 2.60 -7.29
N LEU A 50 12.05 3.40 -8.35
CA LEU A 50 12.78 3.04 -9.57
C LEU A 50 14.26 2.78 -9.30
N SER A 51 14.88 3.58 -8.44
CA SER A 51 16.29 3.39 -8.06
C SER A 51 16.47 2.08 -7.29
N SER A 52 15.53 1.75 -6.41
CA SER A 52 15.52 0.47 -5.70
C SER A 52 15.38 -0.70 -6.68
N LEU A 53 14.42 -0.61 -7.62
CA LEU A 53 14.26 -1.61 -8.68
C LEU A 53 15.55 -1.79 -9.49
N PHE A 54 16.18 -0.70 -9.93
CA PHE A 54 17.42 -0.78 -10.71
C PHE A 54 18.53 -1.53 -9.97
N VAL A 55 18.65 -1.32 -8.65
CA VAL A 55 19.62 -2.07 -7.83
C VAL A 55 19.24 -3.55 -7.73
N LEU A 56 17.96 -3.87 -7.60
CA LEU A 56 17.46 -5.26 -7.60
C LEU A 56 17.77 -5.95 -8.92
N GLU A 57 17.42 -5.33 -10.05
CA GLU A 57 17.67 -5.83 -11.41
C GLU A 57 19.15 -6.15 -11.63
N VAL A 58 20.05 -5.22 -11.28
CA VAL A 58 21.50 -5.43 -11.40
C VAL A 58 21.96 -6.63 -10.57
N LEU A 59 21.33 -6.88 -9.41
CA LEU A 59 21.64 -8.01 -8.55
C LEU A 59 21.04 -9.33 -9.06
N GLU A 60 19.96 -9.27 -9.84
CA GLU A 60 19.27 -10.42 -10.42
C GLU A 60 19.88 -10.91 -11.73
N LEU A 61 20.53 -10.02 -12.50
CA LEU A 61 21.22 -10.35 -13.77
C LEU A 61 22.08 -11.64 -13.72
N PRO A 62 22.89 -11.92 -12.69
CA PRO A 62 23.70 -13.14 -12.63
C PRO A 62 22.83 -14.41 -12.57
N ILE A 63 21.72 -14.34 -11.82
CA ILE A 63 20.80 -15.46 -11.63
C ILE A 63 19.98 -15.66 -12.91
N GLN A 64 19.47 -14.57 -13.50
CA GLN A 64 18.72 -14.60 -14.75
C GLN A 64 19.57 -15.17 -15.89
N THR A 65 20.84 -14.76 -16.00
CA THR A 65 21.78 -15.31 -17.00
C THR A 65 21.99 -16.81 -16.83
N ALA A 66 22.14 -17.28 -15.59
CA ALA A 66 22.29 -18.72 -15.32
C ALA A 66 21.02 -19.52 -15.66
N LEU A 67 19.84 -18.96 -15.40
CA LEU A 67 18.54 -19.58 -15.71
C LEU A 67 18.21 -19.56 -17.20
N ALA A 68 18.58 -18.49 -17.91
CA ALA A 68 18.38 -18.35 -19.35
C ALA A 68 19.16 -19.41 -20.15
N LEU A 69 20.30 -19.87 -19.63
CA LEU A 69 21.03 -21.00 -20.21
C LEU A 69 20.33 -22.35 -20.01
N LEU A 70 19.40 -22.44 -19.05
CA LEU A 70 18.75 -23.69 -18.64
C LEU A 70 17.33 -23.87 -19.22
N VAL A 71 16.64 -22.78 -19.58
CA VAL A 71 15.23 -22.81 -20.02
C VAL A 71 15.09 -22.27 -21.45
N PRO A 72 14.62 -23.08 -22.43
CA PRO A 72 14.47 -22.63 -23.81
C PRO A 72 13.29 -21.65 -24.01
N VAL A 73 13.34 -20.93 -25.13
CA VAL A 73 12.48 -19.84 -25.69
C VAL A 73 11.10 -19.56 -25.07
N LEU A 74 10.32 -20.57 -24.65
CA LEU A 74 9.05 -20.34 -23.93
C LEU A 74 9.25 -19.65 -22.57
N GLY A 75 10.42 -19.80 -21.95
CA GLY A 75 10.79 -19.06 -20.74
C GLY A 75 10.89 -17.56 -20.98
N LEU A 76 11.33 -17.14 -22.17
CA LEU A 76 11.65 -15.75 -22.47
C LEU A 76 10.41 -14.84 -22.48
N ALA A 77 9.28 -15.31 -23.05
CA ALA A 77 8.04 -14.53 -23.05
C ALA A 77 7.44 -14.38 -21.64
N ALA A 78 7.57 -15.42 -20.80
CA ALA A 78 7.13 -15.36 -19.41
C ALA A 78 8.03 -14.43 -18.57
N ASP A 79 9.34 -14.47 -18.82
CA ASP A 79 10.34 -13.59 -18.21
C ASP A 79 10.00 -12.12 -18.49
N PHE A 80 9.85 -11.77 -19.77
CA PHE A 80 9.44 -10.42 -20.19
C PHE A 80 8.13 -9.94 -19.56
N ALA A 81 7.15 -10.83 -19.40
CA ALA A 81 5.88 -10.49 -18.77
C ALA A 81 6.04 -10.23 -17.26
N VAL A 82 6.87 -11.02 -16.58
CA VAL A 82 7.17 -10.84 -15.16
C VAL A 82 7.96 -9.55 -14.94
N ASP A 83 9.02 -9.32 -15.71
CA ASP A 83 9.84 -8.11 -15.64
C ASP A 83 8.98 -6.85 -15.88
N GLY A 84 8.05 -6.91 -16.85
CA GLY A 84 7.12 -5.81 -17.11
C GLY A 84 6.18 -5.51 -15.94
N ILE A 85 5.75 -6.53 -15.20
CA ILE A 85 4.94 -6.35 -13.99
C ILE A 85 5.81 -5.77 -12.87
N GLU A 86 7.01 -6.30 -12.69
CA GLU A 86 7.97 -5.87 -11.67
C GLU A 86 8.37 -4.39 -11.83
N LEU A 87 8.61 -3.99 -13.08
CA LEU A 87 8.90 -2.62 -13.47
C LEU A 87 7.84 -1.61 -12.99
N LEU A 88 6.58 -2.04 -12.89
CA LEU A 88 5.49 -1.20 -12.39
C LEU A 88 5.24 -1.42 -10.90
N ALA A 89 5.24 -2.67 -10.46
CA ALA A 89 4.83 -3.07 -9.12
C ALA A 89 5.85 -2.63 -8.06
N VAL A 90 7.15 -2.85 -8.29
CA VAL A 90 8.19 -2.54 -7.30
C VAL A 90 8.31 -1.04 -7.05
N PRO A 91 8.43 -0.17 -8.08
CA PRO A 91 8.52 1.26 -7.84
C PRO A 91 7.27 1.81 -7.16
N PHE A 92 6.09 1.32 -7.55
CA PHE A 92 4.83 1.74 -6.95
C PHE A 92 4.72 1.29 -5.48
N PHE A 93 5.09 0.04 -5.20
CA PHE A 93 5.10 -0.50 -3.84
C PHE A 93 6.06 0.29 -2.94
N VAL A 94 7.31 0.47 -3.37
CA VAL A 94 8.31 1.25 -2.63
C VAL A 94 7.87 2.70 -2.45
N ALA A 95 7.29 3.32 -3.49
CA ALA A 95 6.73 4.66 -3.38
C ALA A 95 5.64 4.74 -2.30
N THR A 96 4.71 3.78 -2.25
CA THR A 96 3.67 3.77 -1.21
C THR A 96 4.24 3.61 0.20
N LEU A 97 5.32 2.83 0.36
CA LEU A 97 5.98 2.68 1.65
C LEU A 97 6.74 3.93 2.08
N LEU A 98 7.39 4.63 1.14
CA LEU A 98 8.22 5.80 1.41
C LEU A 98 7.40 7.09 1.56
N LEU A 99 6.27 7.21 0.87
CA LEU A 99 5.51 8.45 0.78
C LEU A 99 5.05 9.01 2.16
N PRO A 100 4.64 8.19 3.15
CA PRO A 100 4.36 8.67 4.51
C PRO A 100 5.55 9.35 5.23
N PHE A 101 6.79 9.05 4.81
CA PHE A 101 8.00 9.62 5.39
C PHE A 101 8.49 10.87 4.64
N ILE A 102 8.15 10.99 3.36
CA ILE A 102 8.57 12.09 2.48
C ILE A 102 7.54 13.23 2.47
N ALA A 103 6.25 12.91 2.56
CA ALA A 103 5.18 13.90 2.52
C ALA A 103 5.14 14.77 3.81
N PRO A 104 4.58 16.01 3.74
CA PRO A 104 4.41 16.86 4.92
C PRO A 104 3.64 16.14 6.03
N ARG A 105 4.17 16.18 7.26
CA ARG A 105 3.64 15.42 8.41
C ARG A 105 2.19 15.78 8.71
N GLU A 106 1.84 17.04 8.57
CA GLU A 106 0.49 17.56 8.83
C GLU A 106 -0.54 16.92 7.89
N LEU A 107 -0.17 16.70 6.62
CA LEU A 107 -1.02 16.02 5.64
C LEU A 107 -1.10 14.52 5.94
N VAL A 108 0.02 13.89 6.30
CA VAL A 108 0.05 12.45 6.64
C VAL A 108 -0.86 12.16 7.83
N GLU A 109 -0.79 12.97 8.89
CA GLU A 109 -1.66 12.82 10.05
C GLU A 109 -3.14 13.07 9.71
N ARG A 110 -3.43 14.08 8.89
CA ARG A 110 -4.79 14.36 8.45
C ARG A 110 -5.40 13.18 7.69
N VAL A 111 -4.69 12.67 6.68
CA VAL A 111 -5.14 11.53 5.87
C VAL A 111 -5.26 10.25 6.71
N ARG A 112 -4.38 10.08 7.72
CA ARG A 112 -4.46 8.97 8.68
C ARG A 112 -5.75 9.04 9.51
N ARG A 113 -6.08 10.20 10.07
CA ARG A 113 -7.31 10.40 10.87
C ARG A 113 -8.58 10.27 10.03
N GLU A 114 -8.57 10.75 8.78
CA GLU A 114 -9.66 10.52 7.81
C GLU A 114 -9.84 9.03 7.47
N GLY A 115 -8.88 8.18 7.84
CA GLY A 115 -8.91 6.75 7.60
C GLY A 115 -9.27 5.84 8.74
N GLU A 116 -9.30 6.37 9.95
CA GLU A 116 -9.76 5.63 11.12
C GLU A 116 -11.30 5.61 11.10
N PRO A 117 -11.94 4.44 11.33
CA PRO A 117 -13.38 4.39 11.53
C PRO A 117 -13.76 5.35 12.65
N GLN A 118 -14.61 6.34 12.36
CA GLN A 118 -15.12 7.24 13.39
C GLN A 118 -15.96 6.39 14.36
N THR A 119 -15.38 6.04 15.51
CA THR A 119 -16.17 5.60 16.65
C THR A 119 -16.90 6.83 17.15
N VAL A 120 -18.09 7.08 16.60
CA VAL A 120 -19.01 8.08 17.13
C VAL A 120 -19.23 7.70 18.60
N PRO A 121 -18.90 8.56 19.58
CA PRO A 121 -19.23 8.29 20.96
C PRO A 121 -20.73 8.09 21.03
N ILE A 122 -21.20 6.88 21.37
CA ILE A 122 -22.60 6.70 21.68
C ILE A 122 -22.86 7.59 22.89
N PRO A 123 -23.70 8.64 22.78
CA PRO A 123 -24.00 9.46 23.94
C PRO A 123 -24.56 8.55 25.04
N ASN A 124 -24.04 8.65 26.27
CA ASN A 124 -24.45 7.88 27.44
C ASN A 124 -25.94 8.07 27.85
N ASN A 125 -26.72 8.72 27.00
CA ASN A 125 -28.07 9.18 27.25
C ASN A 125 -29.08 8.43 26.38
N VAL A 126 -28.69 7.37 25.67
CA VAL A 126 -29.65 6.48 25.02
C VAL A 126 -30.30 5.65 26.12
N PRO A 127 -31.58 5.89 26.48
CA PRO A 127 -32.26 5.04 27.44
C PRO A 127 -32.19 3.60 26.92
N HIS A 128 -31.83 2.66 27.80
CA HIS A 128 -31.90 1.23 27.54
C HIS A 128 -33.36 0.80 27.35
N SER A 129 -33.98 1.20 26.23
CA SER A 129 -35.20 0.57 25.75
C SER A 129 -34.78 -0.72 25.08
N ASN A 130 -35.05 -1.84 25.74
CA ASN A 130 -34.91 -3.19 25.22
C ASN A 130 -35.56 -3.29 23.83
N GLY A 131 -34.75 -3.18 22.78
CA GLY A 131 -35.22 -3.17 21.41
C GLY A 131 -34.04 -3.31 20.47
N PHE A 132 -34.01 -4.45 19.80
CA PHE A 132 -33.06 -4.77 18.74
C PHE A 132 -33.25 -3.77 17.59
N VAL A 133 -32.38 -2.77 17.46
CA VAL A 133 -32.38 -1.84 16.32
C VAL A 133 -31.33 -2.29 15.31
N THR A 134 -31.78 -3.05 14.31
CA THR A 134 -31.04 -3.22 13.04
C THR A 134 -31.22 -1.94 12.23
N GLY A 135 -30.32 -0.96 12.45
CA GLY A 135 -30.41 0.36 11.83
C GLY A 135 -29.31 0.62 10.81
N ASN A 136 -29.48 0.11 9.59
CA ASN A 136 -28.96 0.79 8.39
C ASN A 136 -29.88 1.98 8.12
N VAL A 137 -29.52 3.20 8.51
CA VAL A 137 -30.06 4.42 7.87
C VAL A 137 -28.99 5.51 7.89
N TYR A 138 -28.41 5.74 6.71
CA TYR A 138 -27.70 6.96 6.37
C TYR A 138 -28.71 7.84 5.60
N ASP A 139 -29.10 8.98 6.15
CA ASP A 139 -29.69 10.08 5.39
C ASP A 139 -29.41 11.43 6.08
N PRO A 140 -28.38 12.18 5.65
CA PRO A 140 -28.12 13.52 6.15
C PRO A 140 -28.78 14.64 5.33
N ALA A 141 -29.71 14.37 4.39
CA ALA A 141 -30.24 15.42 3.53
C ALA A 141 -31.72 15.26 3.15
N GLY A 142 -32.59 15.23 4.17
CA GLY A 142 -34.03 15.42 4.00
C GLY A 142 -34.57 16.54 4.89
N SER A 143 -34.52 17.80 4.42
CA SER A 143 -35.25 18.92 5.05
C SER A 143 -36.05 19.69 4.00
N ASN A 144 -37.32 19.33 3.91
CA ASN A 144 -38.41 20.06 3.25
C ASN A 144 -38.54 21.50 3.76
N ILE A 145 -38.65 22.48 2.86
CA ILE A 145 -39.47 23.68 3.08
C ILE A 145 -40.28 23.95 1.80
N ARG A 146 -41.59 23.69 1.93
CA ARG A 146 -42.79 24.17 1.21
C ARG A 146 -42.72 24.52 -0.28
#